data_AF-A0A7R9XSZ9-F1
#
_entry.id   AF-A0A7R9XSZ9-F1
#
_cell.length_a   1.000
_cell.length_b   1.000
_cell.length_c   1.000
_cell.angle_alpha   90.00
_cell.angle_beta   90.00
_cell.angle_gamma   90.00
#
_symmetry.space_group_name_H-M   'P 1'
#
loop_
_entity.id
_entity.type
_entity.pdbx_description
1 polymer ?
#
loop_
_entity_poly.entity_id
_entity_poly.type
_entity_poly.pdbx_seq_one_letter_code
_entity_poly.pdbx_strand_id
1 'polypeptide(L)'
;RRATRDARATMGAADAPRYVSALPSRSTRGRRLATLLEDEDSADEAFWNQDALAEESGDDAYESEEEPEDVFEDDFDESESSESEGEVRVARERAKRTLKAPERRGKDAR
;
A
#
# COMPACT_ATOMS: atom_id res chain seq x y z
N ARG A 1 -21.36 -62.59 17.48
CA ARG A 1 -20.94 -62.58 16.06
C ARG A 1 -21.49 -61.29 15.44
N ARG A 2 -20.62 -60.30 15.18
CA ARG A 2 -20.98 -58.97 14.68
C ARG A 2 -20.97 -58.99 13.15
N ALA A 3 -22.08 -58.60 12.54
CA ALA A 3 -22.15 -58.30 11.11
C ALA A 3 -22.83 -56.94 10.96
N THR A 4 -22.04 -55.91 10.66
CA THR A 4 -22.54 -54.64 10.15
C THR A 4 -21.75 -54.33 8.89
N ARG A 5 -22.46 -54.40 7.78
CA ARG A 5 -22.03 -54.23 6.40
C ARG A 5 -21.63 -52.76 6.22
N ASP A 6 -20.36 -52.51 5.91
CA ASP A 6 -19.86 -51.17 5.62
C ASP A 6 -20.29 -50.80 4.19
N ALA A 7 -21.23 -49.86 4.07
CA ALA A 7 -21.78 -49.39 2.80
C ALA A 7 -21.26 -47.98 2.53
N ARG A 8 -19.96 -47.86 2.22
CA ARG A 8 -19.41 -46.62 1.67
C ARG A 8 -19.57 -46.64 0.15
N ALA A 9 -20.64 -45.97 -0.29
CA ALA A 9 -20.97 -45.76 -1.68
C ALA A 9 -19.79 -45.18 -2.48
N THR A 10 -19.47 -45.85 -3.58
CA THR A 10 -18.59 -45.38 -4.65
C THR A 10 -19.35 -44.37 -5.50
N MET A 11 -19.32 -43.08 -5.15
CA MET A 11 -19.67 -42.02 -6.10
C MET A 11 -18.40 -41.49 -6.76
N GLY A 12 -18.45 -41.40 -8.09
CA GLY A 12 -17.30 -41.30 -8.99
C GLY A 12 -16.45 -40.05 -8.82
N ALA A 13 -15.14 -40.26 -8.75
CA ALA A 13 -14.10 -39.24 -8.73
C ALA A 13 -13.74 -38.73 -10.14
N ALA A 14 -14.73 -38.52 -11.01
CA ALA A 14 -14.49 -38.19 -12.43
C ALA A 14 -14.65 -36.71 -12.79
N ASP A 15 -15.23 -35.87 -11.92
CA ASP A 15 -15.59 -34.48 -12.28
C ASP A 15 -15.34 -33.47 -11.14
N ALA A 16 -14.21 -33.61 -10.44
CA ALA A 16 -13.72 -32.57 -9.52
C ALA A 16 -12.70 -31.69 -10.25
N PRO A 17 -12.78 -30.34 -10.16
CA PRO A 17 -11.76 -29.47 -10.74
C PRO A 17 -10.42 -29.83 -10.12
N ARG A 18 -9.45 -30.21 -10.97
CA ARG A 18 -8.10 -30.53 -10.52
C ARG A 18 -7.45 -29.24 -10.03
N TYR A 19 -7.53 -29.01 -8.72
CA TYR A 19 -6.82 -27.93 -8.07
C TYR A 19 -5.32 -28.19 -8.26
N VAL A 20 -4.69 -27.47 -9.18
CA VAL A 20 -3.23 -27.46 -9.33
C VAL A 20 -2.69 -26.83 -8.05
N SER A 21 -2.32 -27.67 -7.09
CA SER A 21 -1.90 -27.27 -5.74
C SER A 21 -0.61 -26.43 -5.75
N ALA A 22 0.13 -26.41 -6.86
CA ALA A 22 1.31 -25.58 -7.02
C ALA A 22 1.47 -25.13 -8.49
N LEU A 23 1.71 -23.83 -8.67
CA LEU A 23 2.19 -23.29 -9.94
C LEU A 23 3.65 -23.73 -10.17
N PRO A 24 4.08 -23.95 -11.42
CA PRO A 24 5.48 -24.26 -11.73
C PRO A 24 6.44 -23.18 -11.20
N SER A 25 7.62 -23.61 -10.73
CA SER A 25 8.67 -22.69 -10.29
C SER A 25 9.16 -21.83 -11.47
N ARG A 26 9.41 -20.54 -11.20
CA ARG A 26 9.90 -19.57 -12.20
C ARG A 26 11.26 -19.06 -11.74
N SER A 27 12.30 -19.32 -12.53
CA SER A 27 13.69 -18.95 -12.19
C SER A 27 13.93 -17.45 -11.99
N THR A 28 13.04 -16.60 -12.52
CA THR A 28 13.13 -15.13 -12.43
C THR A 28 12.26 -14.52 -11.34
N ARG A 29 11.40 -15.30 -10.68
CA ARG A 29 10.54 -14.79 -9.60
C ARG A 29 11.42 -14.45 -8.40
N GLY A 30 11.24 -13.25 -7.83
CA GLY A 30 11.97 -12.82 -6.63
C GLY A 30 13.43 -12.40 -6.87
N ARG A 31 13.90 -12.31 -8.13
CA ARG A 31 15.31 -12.05 -8.44
C ARG A 31 15.88 -10.76 -7.82
N ARG A 32 15.04 -9.74 -7.60
CA ARG A 32 15.41 -8.47 -6.99
C ARG A 32 14.81 -8.27 -5.59
N LEU A 33 14.08 -9.25 -5.09
CA LEU A 33 13.29 -9.09 -3.87
C LEU A 33 14.20 -8.97 -2.65
N ALA A 34 15.34 -9.69 -2.62
CA ALA A 34 16.35 -9.53 -1.58
C ALA A 34 16.92 -8.10 -1.56
N THR A 35 17.33 -7.57 -2.72
CA THR A 35 17.84 -6.20 -2.83
C THR A 35 16.80 -5.16 -2.42
N LEU A 36 15.54 -5.30 -2.84
CA LEU A 36 14.48 -4.35 -2.46
C LEU A 36 14.21 -4.33 -0.95
N LEU A 37 14.37 -5.46 -0.25
CA LEU A 37 14.22 -5.53 1.20
C LEU A 37 15.45 -4.94 1.91
N GLU A 38 16.67 -5.22 1.44
CA GLU A 38 17.90 -4.61 1.97
C GLU A 38 17.91 -3.08 1.77
N ASP A 39 17.41 -2.60 0.63
CA ASP A 39 17.27 -1.17 0.34
C ASP A 39 16.25 -0.49 1.29
N GLU A 40 15.20 -1.22 1.71
CA GLU A 40 14.19 -0.74 2.67
C GLU A 40 14.80 -0.60 4.08
N ASP A 41 15.45 -1.67 4.57
CA ASP A 41 16.09 -1.66 5.89
C ASP A 41 17.16 -0.54 5.99
N SER A 42 17.98 -0.37 4.94
CA SER A 42 18.97 0.71 4.91
C SER A 42 18.35 2.11 4.84
N ALA A 43 17.22 2.27 4.17
CA ALA A 43 16.52 3.55 4.11
C ALA A 43 15.89 3.90 5.46
N ASP A 44 15.33 2.90 6.15
CA ASP A 44 14.78 3.05 7.50
C ASP A 44 15.88 3.44 8.49
N GLU A 45 17.04 2.76 8.46
CA GLU A 45 18.17 3.12 9.32
C GLU A 45 18.66 4.56 9.06
N ALA A 46 18.73 4.99 7.80
CA ALA A 46 19.16 6.34 7.45
C ALA A 46 18.14 7.41 7.88
N PHE A 47 16.84 7.08 7.85
CA PHE A 47 15.78 8.01 8.26
C PHE A 47 15.67 8.10 9.78
N TRP A 48 15.74 6.98 10.50
CA TRP A 48 15.51 6.95 11.94
C TRP A 48 16.74 7.29 12.79
N ASN A 49 17.95 6.98 12.33
CA ASN A 49 19.18 7.30 13.06
C ASN A 49 19.73 8.71 12.74
N GLN A 50 18.85 9.68 12.51
CA GLN A 50 19.26 11.07 12.36
C GLN A 50 19.64 11.66 13.72
N ASP A 51 20.68 12.51 13.77
CA ASP A 51 21.13 13.14 15.01
C ASP A 51 20.01 13.90 15.75
N ALA A 52 19.03 14.45 15.00
CA ALA A 52 17.87 15.15 15.57
C ALA A 52 16.87 14.25 16.31
N LEU A 53 16.89 12.94 16.04
CA LEU A 53 16.05 11.93 16.70
C LEU A 53 16.86 11.06 17.68
N ALA A 54 18.17 11.32 17.80
CA ALA A 54 19.03 10.60 18.74
C ALA A 54 18.74 11.06 20.17
N GLU A 55 18.87 10.14 21.13
CA GLU A 55 18.76 10.50 22.56
C GLU A 55 19.92 11.41 22.96
N GLU A 56 19.59 12.62 23.44
CA GLU A 56 20.57 13.58 23.93
C GLU A 56 20.72 13.51 25.46
N SER A 57 21.96 13.58 25.95
CA SER A 57 22.21 13.66 27.39
C SER A 57 21.72 15.00 27.95
N GLY A 58 20.59 14.99 28.66
CA GLY A 58 19.92 16.19 29.14
C GLY A 58 18.60 16.49 28.45
N ASP A 59 18.08 15.57 27.63
CA ASP A 59 16.70 15.58 27.14
C ASP A 59 15.76 15.16 28.29
N ASP A 60 15.39 16.14 29.12
CA ASP A 60 14.47 15.96 30.24
C ASP A 60 13.02 15.79 29.75
N ALA A 61 12.14 15.33 30.62
CA ALA A 61 10.72 15.21 30.29
C ALA A 61 10.13 16.58 29.93
N TYR A 62 9.22 16.60 28.94
CA TYR A 62 8.48 17.79 28.56
C TYR A 62 7.89 18.53 29.77
N GLU A 63 8.16 19.82 29.85
CA GLU A 63 7.60 20.74 30.84
C GLU A 63 6.66 21.73 30.14
N SER A 64 5.46 21.92 30.69
CA SER A 64 4.51 22.90 30.16
C SER A 64 4.86 24.30 30.67
N GLU A 65 4.97 25.25 29.77
CA GLU A 65 5.09 26.68 30.11
C GLU A 65 3.69 27.31 30.26
N GLU A 66 3.60 28.45 30.95
CA GLU A 66 2.36 29.23 31.02
C GLU A 66 2.13 29.92 29.66
N GLU A 67 1.18 29.40 28.87
CA GLU A 67 0.74 30.02 27.62
C GLU A 67 -0.27 31.15 27.92
N PRO A 68 -0.16 32.32 27.24
CA PRO A 68 -1.18 33.36 27.37
C PRO A 68 -2.53 32.87 26.84
N GLU A 69 -3.61 33.45 27.37
CA GLU A 69 -4.95 33.22 26.82
C GLU A 69 -5.00 33.67 25.35
N ASP A 70 -5.80 32.95 24.56
CA ASP A 70 -6.04 33.29 23.16
C ASP A 70 -6.70 34.67 23.04
N VAL A 71 -6.13 35.54 22.20
CA VAL A 71 -6.62 36.91 21.96
C VAL A 71 -6.89 37.07 20.48
N PHE A 72 -8.17 37.19 20.15
CA PHE A 72 -8.61 37.52 18.81
C PHE A 72 -8.37 39.01 18.50
N GLU A 73 -7.96 39.29 17.26
CA GLU A 73 -7.91 40.65 16.73
C GLU A 73 -9.34 41.18 16.53
N ASP A 74 -9.49 42.51 16.50
CA ASP A 74 -10.79 43.18 16.38
C ASP A 74 -11.59 42.78 15.12
N ASP A 75 -10.91 42.29 14.07
CA ASP A 75 -11.50 41.86 12.80
C ASP A 75 -11.77 40.35 12.72
N PHE A 76 -11.52 39.57 13.78
CA PHE A 76 -11.71 38.12 13.74
C PHE A 76 -13.17 37.70 13.44
N ASP A 77 -14.13 38.44 14.01
CA ASP A 77 -15.57 38.24 13.76
C ASP A 77 -16.08 39.06 12.56
N GLU A 78 -15.21 39.85 11.90
CA GLU A 78 -15.58 40.56 10.68
C GLU A 78 -15.81 39.55 9.55
N SER A 79 -16.77 39.86 8.67
CA SER A 79 -17.01 39.00 7.52
C SER A 79 -15.78 39.00 6.60
N GLU A 80 -15.18 37.82 6.43
CA GLU A 80 -14.19 37.56 5.40
C GLU A 80 -14.65 38.12 4.05
N SER A 81 -13.75 38.76 3.30
CA SER A 81 -14.10 39.30 1.99
C SER A 81 -14.61 38.19 1.07
N SER A 82 -15.82 38.37 0.53
CA SER A 82 -16.45 37.47 -0.44
C SER A 82 -15.61 37.31 -1.73
N GLU A 83 -14.56 38.12 -1.92
CA GLU A 83 -13.58 37.95 -3.01
C GLU A 83 -12.80 36.61 -2.92
N SER A 84 -12.81 35.93 -1.76
CA SER A 84 -12.26 34.58 -1.58
C SER A 84 -13.24 33.43 -1.87
N GLU A 85 -14.54 33.71 -2.04
CA GLU A 85 -15.57 32.71 -2.40
C GLU A 85 -15.52 32.32 -3.90
N GLY A 86 -14.33 32.42 -4.50
CA GLY A 86 -14.07 31.97 -5.86
C GLY A 86 -14.35 30.47 -5.97
N GLU A 87 -15.35 30.11 -6.79
CA GLU A 87 -15.69 28.73 -7.12
C GLU A 87 -14.43 27.97 -7.58
N VAL A 88 -13.89 27.13 -6.70
CA VAL A 88 -12.71 26.31 -7.01
C VAL A 88 -13.15 25.26 -8.04
N ARG A 89 -12.87 25.51 -9.30
CA ARG A 89 -13.11 24.56 -10.39
C ARG A 89 -12.18 23.37 -10.23
N VAL A 90 -12.64 22.34 -9.54
CA VAL A 90 -11.97 21.04 -9.54
C VAL A 90 -12.17 20.44 -10.93
N ALA A 91 -11.15 20.54 -11.78
CA ALA A 91 -11.14 19.90 -13.10
C ALA A 91 -11.22 18.38 -12.94
N ARG A 92 -12.44 17.85 -12.87
CA ARG A 92 -12.68 16.41 -12.76
C ARG A 92 -12.77 15.80 -14.15
N GLU A 93 -11.64 15.54 -14.78
CA GLU A 93 -11.49 14.33 -15.61
C GLU A 93 -10.01 14.04 -15.90
N ARG A 94 -9.43 13.04 -15.22
CA ARG A 94 -8.20 12.42 -15.71
C ARG A 94 -8.60 11.45 -16.80
N ALA A 95 -8.49 11.86 -18.06
CA ALA A 95 -8.69 10.96 -19.20
C ALA A 95 -7.74 9.77 -19.05
N LYS A 96 -8.30 8.56 -18.98
CA LYS A 96 -7.52 7.33 -18.89
C LYS A 96 -6.76 7.16 -20.20
N ARG A 97 -5.43 7.29 -20.18
CA ARG A 97 -4.59 6.91 -21.34
C ARG A 97 -4.73 5.42 -21.56
N THR A 98 -5.48 5.02 -22.59
CA THR A 98 -5.50 3.63 -23.03
C THR A 98 -4.17 3.33 -23.72
N LEU A 99 -3.30 2.57 -23.06
CA LEU A 99 -2.08 2.05 -23.69
C LEU A 99 -2.51 1.06 -24.78
N LYS A 100 -2.22 1.39 -26.05
CA LYS A 100 -2.37 0.47 -27.18
C LYS A 100 -1.39 -0.69 -26.96
N ALA A 101 -1.89 -1.91 -26.90
CA ALA A 101 -1.06 -3.10 -26.76
C ALA A 101 -0.07 -3.21 -27.93
N PRO A 102 1.20 -3.60 -27.69
CA PRO A 102 2.17 -3.78 -28.77
C PRO A 102 1.76 -4.93 -29.68
N GLU A 103 1.96 -4.75 -30.98
CA GLU A 103 1.67 -5.77 -31.98
C GLU A 103 2.53 -7.01 -31.76
N ARG A 104 1.88 -8.17 -31.67
CA ARG A 104 2.57 -9.47 -31.67
C ARG A 104 3.15 -9.68 -33.06
N ARG A 105 4.48 -9.62 -33.22
CA ARG A 105 5.14 -10.09 -34.44
C ARG A 105 4.87 -11.59 -34.57
N GLY A 106 4.14 -11.98 -35.62
CA GLY A 106 3.86 -13.37 -35.95
C GLY A 106 5.17 -14.11 -36.20
N LYS A 107 5.32 -15.28 -35.57
CA LYS A 107 6.52 -16.11 -35.68
C LYS A 107 6.44 -17.00 -36.92
N ASP A 108 6.28 -16.40 -38.08
CA ASP A 108 6.36 -17.09 -39.38
C ASP A 108 7.29 -16.28 -40.30
N ALA A 109 8.55 -16.20 -39.90
CA ALA A 109 9.66 -15.79 -40.73
C ALA A 109 10.79 -16.81 -40.53
N ARG A 110 10.61 -17.99 -41.11
CA ARG A 110 11.66 -18.96 -41.42
C ARG A 110 11.32 -19.63 -42.74
#